data_AF-A0AAU5UZP5-F1
#
_entry.id   AF-A0AAU5UZP5-F1
#
_cell.length_a   1.000
_cell.length_b   1.000
_cell.length_c   1.000
_cell.angle_alpha   90.00
_cell.angle_beta   90.00
_cell.angle_gamma   90.00
#
_symmetry.space_group_name_H-M   'P 1'
#
loop_
_entity.id
_entity.type
_entity.pdbx_description
1 polymer ?
#
loop_
_entity_poly.entity_id
_entity_poly.type
_entity_poly.pdbx_seq_one_letter_code
_entity_poly.pdbx_strand_id
1 'polypeptide(L)'
;MSATIETPIVPGPIQGPTREEPLIEALLLDDYRSLVHLAYLILPPAISRARRVAAAHAVVQRALPPSLTLPPDLALPRELPYSLTAQPDVTIPATRHREFLRRRVVEEATRQAADRSLLARLGSVIAPADGLEFDPCTIRPDRTAIHRRCARGRRLAITATLLLTAGIMVALLSS
;
A
#
# COMPACT_ATOMS: atom_id res chain seq x y z
N MET A 1 40.79 33.85 47.98
CA MET A 1 39.51 33.93 47.25
C MET A 1 39.63 33.03 46.04
N SER A 2 39.23 31.76 46.19
CA SER A 2 39.37 30.74 45.14
C SER A 2 38.16 30.81 44.22
N ALA A 3 38.38 31.19 42.96
CA ALA A 3 37.34 31.21 41.94
C ALA A 3 37.19 29.79 41.38
N THR A 4 36.06 29.16 41.71
CA THR A 4 35.60 27.91 41.08
C THR A 4 35.24 28.22 39.63
N ILE A 5 36.07 27.79 38.69
CA ILE A 5 35.77 27.86 37.26
C ILE A 5 34.83 26.68 36.98
N GLU A 6 33.54 26.98 36.87
CA GLU A 6 32.51 26.05 36.43
C GLU A 6 32.74 25.78 34.93
N THR A 7 33.14 24.55 34.59
CA THR A 7 33.31 24.10 33.21
C THR A 7 31.95 24.14 32.51
N PRO A 8 31.79 24.84 31.38
CA PRO A 8 30.51 24.85 30.68
C PRO A 8 30.22 23.44 30.16
N ILE A 9 29.02 22.94 30.46
CA ILE A 9 28.44 21.76 29.82
C ILE A 9 28.34 22.09 28.33
N VAL A 10 29.34 21.68 27.56
CA VAL A 10 29.25 21.63 26.10
C VAL A 10 28.27 20.49 25.81
N PRO A 11 27.09 20.75 25.22
CA PRO A 11 26.24 19.68 24.73
C PRO A 11 27.08 18.89 23.73
N GLY A 12 27.36 17.62 24.02
CA GLY A 12 27.99 16.74 23.06
C GLY A 12 27.21 16.78 21.73
N PRO A 13 27.87 16.56 20.59
CA PRO A 13 27.20 16.59 19.29
C PRO A 13 25.99 15.65 19.36
N ILE A 14 24.80 16.21 19.11
CA ILE A 14 23.61 15.39 18.88
C ILE A 14 23.99 14.50 17.71
N GLN A 15 24.22 13.21 17.98
CA GLN A 15 24.46 12.24 16.92
C GLN A 15 23.19 12.21 16.10
N GLY A 16 23.15 13.01 15.04
CA GLY A 16 22.13 12.94 14.01
C GLY A 16 22.14 11.54 13.40
N PRO A 17 21.02 11.11 12.81
CA PRO A 17 20.84 9.76 12.31
C PRO A 17 22.06 9.36 11.48
N THR A 18 22.65 8.21 11.81
CA THR A 18 23.71 7.61 10.99
C THR A 18 23.22 7.57 9.54
N ARG A 19 24.07 7.83 8.54
CA ARG A 19 23.69 7.90 7.11
C ARG A 19 22.89 6.65 6.63
N GLU A 20 23.01 5.55 7.36
CA GLU A 20 22.37 4.27 7.11
C GLU A 20 20.91 4.21 7.58
N GLU A 21 20.55 4.86 8.68
CA GLU A 21 19.18 4.90 9.22
C GLU A 21 18.14 5.44 8.22
N PRO A 22 18.33 6.62 7.57
CA PRO A 22 17.36 7.12 6.60
C PRO A 22 17.31 6.27 5.33
N LEU A 23 18.39 5.56 4.98
CA LEU A 23 18.40 4.63 3.85
C LEU A 23 17.60 3.36 4.16
N ILE A 24 17.78 2.80 5.35
CA ILE A 24 17.03 1.64 5.84
C ILE A 24 15.54 1.99 5.93
N GLU A 25 15.20 3.17 6.46
CA GLU A 25 13.82 3.65 6.51
C GLU A 25 13.21 3.76 5.11
N ALA A 26 13.92 4.36 4.15
CA ALA A 26 13.45 4.47 2.77
C ALA A 26 13.18 3.10 2.13
N LEU A 27 14.09 2.14 2.31
CA LEU A 27 13.93 0.78 1.80
C LEU A 27 12.72 0.06 2.42
N LEU A 28 12.50 0.20 3.73
CA LEU A 28 11.34 -0.37 4.42
C LEU A 28 10.02 0.25 3.92
N LEU A 29 10.00 1.58 3.72
CA LEU A 29 8.84 2.29 3.19
C LEU A 29 8.53 1.87 1.75
N ASP A 30 9.56 1.67 0.92
CA ASP A 30 9.42 1.18 -0.46
C ASP A 30 8.87 -0.25 -0.51
N ASP A 31 9.34 -1.14 0.36
CA ASP A 31 8.80 -2.49 0.46
C ASP A 31 7.34 -2.50 0.93
N TYR A 32 6.99 -1.67 1.93
CA TYR A 32 5.61 -1.50 2.36
C TYR A 32 4.72 -0.99 1.21
N ARG A 33 5.17 0.06 0.52
CA ARG A 33 4.46 0.64 -0.64
C ARG A 33 4.25 -0.40 -1.74
N SER A 34 5.26 -1.21 -2.04
CA SER A 34 5.17 -2.30 -3.02
C SER A 34 4.11 -3.33 -2.62
N LEU A 35 4.01 -3.70 -1.34
CA LEU A 35 3.01 -4.66 -0.85
C LEU A 35 1.59 -4.08 -0.89
N VAL A 36 1.40 -2.81 -0.53
CA VAL A 36 0.10 -2.13 -0.61
C VAL A 36 -0.35 -2.01 -2.06
N HIS A 37 0.55 -1.66 -2.97
CA HIS A 37 0.26 -1.59 -4.41
C HIS A 37 -0.14 -2.97 -4.96
N LEU A 38 0.58 -4.03 -4.58
CA LEU A 38 0.22 -5.40 -4.95
C LEU A 38 -1.20 -5.77 -4.46
N ALA A 39 -1.51 -5.52 -3.19
CA ALA A 39 -2.83 -5.78 -2.62
C ALA A 39 -3.93 -4.96 -3.34
N TYR A 40 -3.64 -3.71 -3.68
CA TYR A 40 -4.56 -2.83 -4.42
C TYR A 40 -4.93 -3.40 -5.78
N LEU A 41 -3.95 -3.93 -6.52
CA LEU A 41 -4.15 -4.53 -7.83
C LEU A 41 -4.98 -5.81 -7.77
N ILE A 42 -4.79 -6.64 -6.73
CA ILE A 42 -5.53 -7.90 -6.54
C ILE A 42 -6.97 -7.64 -6.09
N LEU A 43 -7.18 -6.63 -5.25
CA LEU A 43 -8.50 -6.32 -4.72
C LEU A 43 -9.46 -5.87 -5.84
N PRO A 44 -10.70 -6.39 -5.85
CA PRO A 44 -11.68 -6.05 -6.87
C PRO A 44 -12.01 -4.55 -6.84
N PRO A 45 -12.39 -3.95 -7.99
CA PRO A 45 -12.76 -2.55 -8.05
C PRO A 45 -13.92 -2.25 -7.10
N ALA A 46 -13.78 -1.20 -6.30
CA ALA A 46 -14.81 -0.76 -5.36
C ALA A 46 -15.42 0.57 -5.79
N ILE A 47 -16.66 0.82 -5.36
CA ILE A 47 -17.40 2.05 -5.68
C ILE A 47 -16.61 3.31 -5.29
N SER A 48 -15.76 3.25 -4.25
CA SER A 48 -14.82 4.33 -3.93
C SER A 48 -13.36 3.86 -3.88
N ARG A 49 -12.48 4.67 -4.50
CA ARG A 49 -11.01 4.51 -4.44
C ARG A 49 -10.52 4.49 -3.01
N ALA A 50 -10.98 5.42 -2.18
CA ALA A 50 -10.57 5.53 -0.78
C ALA A 50 -10.84 4.23 0.00
N ARG A 51 -11.98 3.57 -0.25
CA ARG A 51 -12.32 2.29 0.40
C ARG A 51 -11.44 1.15 -0.13
N ARG A 52 -11.02 1.19 -1.39
CA ARG A 52 -10.10 0.20 -1.98
C ARG A 52 -8.67 0.39 -1.44
N VAL A 53 -8.20 1.63 -1.30
CA VAL A 53 -6.91 1.97 -0.67
C VAL A 53 -6.90 1.54 0.80
N ALA A 54 -7.92 1.90 1.58
CA ALA A 54 -8.03 1.48 2.97
C ALA A 54 -8.08 -0.06 3.11
N ALA A 55 -8.80 -0.74 2.21
CA ALA A 55 -8.82 -2.20 2.18
C ALA A 55 -7.43 -2.79 1.84
N ALA A 56 -6.69 -2.20 0.91
CA ALA A 56 -5.33 -2.63 0.59
C ALA A 56 -4.39 -2.49 1.79
N HIS A 57 -4.46 -1.36 2.52
CA HIS A 57 -3.72 -1.20 3.78
C HIS A 57 -4.12 -2.24 4.83
N ALA A 58 -5.42 -2.51 4.99
CA ALA A 58 -5.90 -3.51 5.96
C ALA A 58 -5.43 -4.93 5.61
N VAL A 59 -5.37 -5.29 4.32
CA VAL A 59 -4.81 -6.58 3.86
C VAL A 59 -3.35 -6.69 4.27
N VAL A 60 -2.54 -5.67 3.96
CA VAL A 60 -1.11 -5.67 4.30
C VAL A 60 -0.92 -5.71 5.81
N GLN A 61 -1.67 -4.91 6.57
CA GLN A 61 -1.62 -4.92 8.04
C GLN A 61 -2.05 -6.26 8.66
N ARG A 62 -2.99 -7.00 8.04
CA ARG A 62 -3.32 -8.37 8.48
C ARG A 62 -2.24 -9.38 8.10
N ALA A 63 -1.63 -9.20 6.93
CA ALA A 63 -0.55 -10.06 6.47
C ALA A 63 0.70 -9.92 7.34
N LEU A 64 0.96 -8.72 7.90
CA LEU A 64 2.00 -8.40 8.88
C LEU A 64 1.46 -8.51 10.34
N PRO A 65 1.52 -9.68 10.99
CA PRO A 65 1.20 -9.78 12.41
C PRO A 65 2.17 -8.95 13.28
N PRO A 66 1.73 -8.49 14.47
CA PRO A 66 2.57 -7.75 15.43
C PRO A 66 3.76 -8.57 15.96
N SER A 67 3.75 -9.88 15.73
CA SER A 67 4.87 -10.79 16.01
C SER A 67 5.00 -11.74 14.82
N LEU A 68 5.81 -11.33 13.82
CA LEU A 68 6.05 -12.15 12.64
C LEU A 68 6.94 -13.33 13.02
N THR A 69 6.33 -14.48 13.35
CA THR A 69 7.03 -15.75 13.49
C THR A 69 7.46 -16.20 12.09
N LEU A 70 8.70 -15.90 11.73
CA LEU A 70 9.30 -16.42 10.50
C LEU A 70 9.44 -17.95 10.61
N PRO A 71 9.27 -18.68 9.50
CA PRO A 71 9.71 -20.06 9.41
C PRO A 71 11.16 -20.18 9.94
N PRO A 72 11.51 -21.29 10.62
CA PRO A 72 12.84 -21.44 11.23
C PRO A 72 13.97 -21.28 10.19
N ASP A 73 13.73 -21.63 8.93
CA ASP A 73 14.67 -21.46 7.81
C ASP A 73 14.90 -20.00 7.37
N LEU A 74 14.15 -19.07 7.95
CA LEU A 74 14.17 -17.64 7.66
C LEU A 74 14.59 -16.80 8.87
N ALA A 75 14.48 -17.34 10.08
CA ALA A 75 14.91 -16.67 11.31
C ALA A 75 16.45 -16.62 11.36
N LEU A 76 17.03 -15.42 11.47
CA LEU A 76 18.46 -15.29 11.71
C LEU A 76 18.83 -15.87 13.10
N PRO A 77 19.99 -16.52 13.25
CA PRO A 77 20.50 -16.92 14.56
C PRO A 77 20.54 -15.72 15.50
N ARG A 78 19.97 -15.87 16.71
CA ARG A 78 19.87 -14.81 17.73
C ARG A 78 21.22 -14.45 18.38
N GLU A 79 22.29 -15.15 18.00
CA GLU A 79 23.65 -14.97 18.49
C GLU A 79 24.45 -14.17 17.44
N LEU A 80 24.70 -12.88 17.69
CA LEU A 80 25.68 -12.10 16.93
C LEU A 80 26.90 -11.83 17.83
N PRO A 81 28.07 -12.45 17.58
CA PRO A 81 29.33 -11.92 18.05
C PRO A 81 29.63 -10.65 17.24
N TYR A 82 29.75 -9.53 17.93
CA TYR A 82 30.23 -8.27 17.37
C TYR A 82 31.61 -8.47 16.74
N SER A 83 31.71 -8.40 15.41
CA SER A 83 32.94 -8.02 14.70
C SER A 83 32.63 -7.63 13.26
N LEU A 84 32.76 -6.32 13.01
CA LEU A 84 32.81 -5.73 11.68
C LEU A 84 34.11 -6.13 10.99
N THR A 85 34.01 -6.87 9.90
CA THR A 85 34.86 -6.63 8.74
C THR A 85 33.96 -6.67 7.51
N ALA A 86 33.99 -5.58 6.74
CA ALA A 86 33.28 -5.41 5.49
C ALA A 86 33.29 -6.70 4.63
N GLN A 87 32.17 -7.40 4.57
CA GLN A 87 31.85 -8.32 3.49
C GLN A 87 30.91 -7.57 2.54
N PRO A 88 31.35 -7.19 1.32
CA PRO A 88 30.46 -6.58 0.34
C PRO A 88 29.57 -7.60 -0.37
N ASP A 89 29.48 -8.84 0.13
CA ASP A 89 28.77 -9.94 -0.57
C ASP A 89 27.82 -10.72 0.33
N VAL A 90 27.27 -10.07 1.36
CA VAL A 90 26.10 -10.61 2.05
C VAL A 90 24.86 -10.21 1.25
N THR A 91 24.52 -10.98 0.23
CA THR A 91 23.16 -10.95 -0.33
C THR A 91 22.24 -11.64 0.68
N ILE A 92 21.79 -10.86 1.67
CA ILE A 92 21.10 -11.32 2.88
C ILE A 92 19.81 -12.12 2.54
N PRO A 93 19.41 -13.11 3.36
CA PRO A 93 18.07 -13.76 3.41
C PRO A 93 16.81 -12.86 3.37
N ALA A 94 16.95 -11.55 3.19
CA ALA A 94 15.89 -10.56 2.99
C ALA A 94 15.03 -10.84 1.74
N THR A 95 15.60 -11.43 0.69
CA THR A 95 14.84 -11.82 -0.51
C THR A 95 13.80 -12.91 -0.21
N ARG A 96 14.17 -13.90 0.61
CA ARG A 96 13.28 -15.00 1.02
C ARG A 96 12.19 -14.47 1.99
N HIS A 97 12.54 -13.52 2.86
CA HIS A 97 11.58 -12.83 3.72
C HIS A 97 10.57 -11.98 2.92
N ARG A 98 11.06 -11.19 1.95
CA ARG A 98 10.23 -10.36 1.07
C ARG A 98 9.24 -11.20 0.26
N GLU A 99 9.71 -12.31 -0.31
CA GLU A 99 8.85 -13.23 -1.06
C GLU A 99 7.81 -13.91 -0.15
N PHE A 100 8.17 -14.25 1.09
CA PHE A 100 7.23 -14.76 2.09
C PHE A 100 6.11 -13.75 2.39
N LEU A 101 6.46 -12.49 2.67
CA LEU A 101 5.48 -11.42 2.90
C LEU A 101 4.60 -11.19 1.66
N ARG A 102 5.19 -11.21 0.47
CA ARG A 102 4.48 -11.06 -0.80
C ARG A 102 3.43 -12.17 -0.98
N ARG A 103 3.79 -13.43 -0.76
CA ARG A 103 2.85 -14.57 -0.85
C ARG A 103 1.71 -14.45 0.15
N ARG A 104 2.01 -14.11 1.40
CA ARG A 104 1.00 -13.86 2.45
C ARG A 104 0.01 -12.77 2.05
N VAL A 105 0.50 -11.65 1.50
CA VAL A 105 -0.36 -10.56 1.01
C VAL A 105 -1.23 -11.01 -0.16
N VAL A 106 -0.69 -11.80 -1.11
CA VAL A 106 -1.46 -12.35 -2.23
C VAL A 106 -2.57 -13.28 -1.74
N GLU A 107 -2.25 -14.20 -0.84
CA GLU A 107 -3.23 -15.13 -0.24
C GLU A 107 -4.33 -14.39 0.52
N GLU A 108 -3.98 -13.38 1.30
CA GLU A 108 -4.97 -12.60 2.06
C GLU A 108 -5.83 -11.74 1.14
N ALA A 109 -5.21 -11.09 0.14
CA ALA A 109 -5.92 -10.29 -0.85
C ALA A 109 -6.89 -11.12 -1.69
N THR A 110 -6.47 -12.33 -2.10
CA THR A 110 -7.32 -13.25 -2.89
C THR A 110 -8.45 -13.81 -2.05
N ARG A 111 -8.22 -14.18 -0.79
CA ARG A 111 -9.29 -14.59 0.15
C ARG A 111 -10.31 -13.47 0.33
N GLN A 112 -9.86 -12.25 0.59
CA GLN A 112 -10.74 -11.10 0.75
C GLN A 112 -11.47 -10.70 -0.55
N ALA A 113 -10.86 -10.97 -1.71
CA ALA A 113 -11.52 -10.80 -3.00
C ALA A 113 -12.63 -11.84 -3.23
N ALA A 114 -12.43 -13.09 -2.78
CA ALA A 114 -13.41 -14.16 -2.89
C ALA A 114 -14.64 -13.93 -2.00
N ASP A 115 -14.45 -13.36 -0.81
CA ASP A 115 -15.53 -13.12 0.16
C ASP A 115 -16.47 -11.93 -0.20
N ARG A 116 -16.13 -11.13 -1.22
CA ARG A 116 -16.95 -9.95 -1.58
C ARG A 116 -18.13 -10.28 -2.50
N SER A 117 -19.32 -9.86 -2.08
CA SER A 117 -20.62 -10.19 -2.70
C SER A 117 -20.78 -9.73 -4.16
N LEU A 118 -21.76 -10.31 -4.86
CA LEU A 118 -22.12 -9.99 -6.26
C LEU A 118 -22.34 -8.49 -6.53
N LEU A 119 -22.72 -7.70 -5.53
CA LEU A 119 -22.82 -6.23 -5.64
C LEU A 119 -21.46 -5.56 -5.86
N ALA A 120 -20.37 -6.12 -5.32
CA ALA A 120 -19.02 -5.65 -5.61
C ALA A 120 -18.58 -6.00 -7.05
N ARG A 121 -19.05 -7.13 -7.59
CA ARG A 121 -18.85 -7.50 -9.01
C ARG A 121 -19.60 -6.57 -9.96
N LEU A 122 -20.85 -6.20 -9.67
CA LEU A 122 -21.57 -5.15 -10.40
C LEU A 122 -20.90 -3.79 -10.24
N GLY A 123 -20.38 -3.51 -9.06
CA GLY A 123 -19.52 -2.36 -8.79
C GLY A 123 -18.30 -2.30 -9.71
N SER A 124 -17.73 -3.43 -10.14
CA SER A 124 -16.58 -3.47 -11.06
C SER A 124 -16.88 -3.07 -12.51
N VAL A 125 -18.14 -3.24 -12.94
CA VAL A 125 -18.62 -2.76 -14.26
C VAL A 125 -18.74 -1.23 -14.28
N ILE A 126 -18.95 -0.63 -13.10
CA ILE A 126 -19.18 0.81 -12.93
C ILE A 126 -17.93 1.52 -12.40
N ALA A 127 -17.08 0.81 -11.65
CA ALA A 127 -15.88 1.34 -11.03
C ALA A 127 -14.71 1.27 -12.03
N PRO A 128 -14.11 2.42 -12.39
CA PRO A 128 -12.99 2.46 -13.31
C PRO A 128 -11.82 1.65 -12.74
N ALA A 129 -11.18 0.84 -13.59
CA ALA A 129 -9.86 0.32 -13.28
C ALA A 129 -8.88 1.50 -13.19
N ASP A 130 -8.26 1.68 -12.04
CA ASP A 130 -7.14 2.62 -11.91
C ASP A 130 -5.97 2.08 -12.76
N GLY A 131 -5.22 2.98 -13.41
CA GLY A 131 -4.05 2.58 -14.19
C GLY A 131 -2.96 2.00 -13.29
N LEU A 132 -2.09 1.16 -13.86
CA LEU A 132 -0.95 0.56 -13.15
C LEU A 132 0.02 1.59 -12.55
N GLU A 133 0.02 2.82 -13.06
CA GLU A 133 0.83 3.95 -12.55
C GLU A 133 0.33 4.48 -11.19
N PHE A 134 -0.87 4.08 -10.78
CA PHE A 134 -1.47 4.55 -9.55
C PHE A 134 -0.72 4.09 -8.32
N ASP A 135 -0.24 5.02 -7.50
CA ASP A 135 0.33 4.72 -6.21
C ASP A 135 -0.70 4.90 -5.07
N PRO A 136 -1.03 3.86 -4.29
CA PRO A 136 -1.93 4.00 -3.14
C PRO A 136 -1.30 4.76 -1.97
N CYS A 137 0.03 4.75 -1.82
CA CYS A 137 0.73 5.38 -0.71
C CYS A 137 1.13 6.84 -0.97
N THR A 138 0.87 7.37 -2.17
CA THR A 138 1.23 8.76 -2.49
C THR A 138 0.44 9.75 -1.64
N ILE A 139 1.18 10.61 -0.93
CA ILE A 139 0.61 11.72 -0.17
C ILE A 139 0.13 12.83 -1.11
N ARG A 140 0.59 12.84 -2.36
CA ARG A 140 0.21 13.85 -3.36
C ARG A 140 -0.86 13.27 -4.30
N PRO A 141 -2.14 13.55 -4.07
CA PRO A 141 -3.19 13.07 -4.97
C PRO A 141 -3.01 13.73 -6.35
N ASP A 142 -2.92 12.90 -7.40
CA ASP A 142 -2.96 13.39 -8.78
C ASP A 142 -4.33 14.04 -9.04
N ARG A 143 -4.31 15.37 -9.15
CA ARG A 143 -5.50 16.20 -9.37
C ARG A 143 -6.15 15.92 -10.73
N THR A 144 -5.36 15.49 -11.72
CA THR A 144 -5.85 15.22 -13.07
C THR A 144 -6.64 13.91 -13.14
N ALA A 145 -6.28 12.92 -12.32
CA ALA A 145 -7.04 11.69 -12.17
C ALA A 145 -8.47 11.94 -11.64
N ILE A 146 -8.65 12.89 -10.72
CA ILE A 146 -9.97 13.25 -10.16
C ILE A 146 -10.88 13.81 -11.27
N HIS A 147 -10.38 14.77 -12.06
CA HIS A 147 -11.16 15.39 -13.13
C HIS A 147 -11.57 14.41 -14.23
N ARG A 148 -10.65 13.51 -14.65
CA ARG A 148 -10.95 12.47 -15.65
C ARG A 148 -12.06 11.53 -15.18
N ARG A 149 -12.08 11.20 -13.90
CA ARG A 149 -13.09 10.30 -13.31
C ARG A 149 -14.46 10.96 -13.20
N CYS A 150 -14.53 12.22 -12.76
CA CYS A 150 -15.78 12.97 -12.73
C CYS A 150 -16.38 13.11 -14.14
N ALA A 151 -15.55 13.36 -15.15
CA ALA A 151 -15.99 13.45 -16.53
C ALA A 151 -16.57 12.12 -17.06
N ARG A 152 -15.92 10.99 -16.76
CA ARG A 152 -16.40 9.65 -17.17
C ARG A 152 -17.66 9.22 -16.41
N GLY A 153 -17.75 9.51 -15.11
CA GLY A 153 -18.94 9.25 -14.31
C GLY A 153 -20.16 10.04 -14.80
N ARG A 154 -19.95 11.32 -15.16
CA ARG A 154 -20.99 12.14 -15.78
C ARG A 154 -21.44 11.57 -17.12
N ARG A 155 -20.51 11.06 -17.95
CA ARG A 155 -20.86 10.40 -19.22
C ARG A 155 -21.72 9.16 -19.00
N LEU A 156 -21.33 8.25 -18.09
CA LEU A 156 -22.13 7.04 -17.81
C LEU A 156 -23.52 7.37 -17.27
N ALA A 157 -23.63 8.34 -16.37
CA ALA A 157 -24.93 8.80 -15.87
C ALA A 157 -25.79 9.34 -17.01
N ILE A 158 -25.24 10.20 -17.88
CA ILE A 158 -25.96 10.72 -19.05
C ILE A 158 -26.41 9.57 -19.97
N THR A 159 -25.54 8.61 -20.29
CA THR A 159 -25.88 7.48 -21.17
C THR A 159 -26.97 6.60 -20.55
N ALA A 160 -26.88 6.30 -19.25
CA ALA A 160 -27.89 5.52 -18.54
C ALA A 160 -29.24 6.24 -18.53
N THR A 161 -29.26 7.55 -18.25
CA THR A 161 -30.48 8.35 -18.30
C THR A 161 -31.07 8.37 -19.70
N LEU A 162 -30.25 8.52 -20.75
CA LEU A 162 -30.71 8.48 -22.15
C LEU A 162 -31.32 7.13 -22.55
N LEU A 163 -30.70 6.02 -22.13
CA LEU A 163 -31.25 4.68 -22.40
C LEU A 163 -32.57 4.47 -21.67
N LEU A 164 -32.66 4.94 -20.43
CA LEU A 164 -33.87 4.82 -19.62
C LEU A 164 -35.01 5.68 -20.18
N THR A 165 -34.73 6.93 -20.58
CA THR A 165 -35.75 7.79 -21.21
C THR A 165 -36.17 7.27 -22.57
N ALA A 166 -35.23 6.77 -23.39
CA ALA A 166 -35.56 6.15 -24.68
C ALA A 166 -36.44 4.89 -24.48
N GLY A 167 -36.13 4.05 -23.48
CA GLY A 167 -36.94 2.89 -23.14
C GLY A 167 -38.36 3.24 -22.73
N ILE A 168 -38.53 4.29 -21.91
CA ILE A 168 -39.85 4.81 -21.52
C ILE A 168 -40.62 5.32 -22.75
N MET A 169 -39.97 6.09 -23.63
CA MET A 169 -40.60 6.59 -24.85
C MET A 169 -41.06 5.46 -25.77
N VAL A 170 -40.22 4.44 -25.98
CA VAL A 170 -40.59 3.26 -26.78
C VAL A 170 -41.76 2.52 -26.14
N ALA A 171 -41.75 2.32 -24.82
CA ALA A 171 -42.85 1.66 -24.11
C ALA A 171 -44.18 2.41 -24.29
N LEU A 172 -44.17 3.75 -24.16
CA LEU A 172 -45.35 4.61 -24.36
C LEU A 172 -45.84 4.66 -25.82
N LEU A 173 -44.94 4.50 -26.79
CA LEU A 173 -45.30 4.43 -28.21
C LEU A 173 -45.84 3.05 -28.62
N SER A 174 -45.49 2.00 -27.87
CA SER A 174 -45.91 0.62 -28.10
C SER A 174 -47.18 0.21 -27.33
N SER A 175 -47.64 1.05 -26.39
CA SER A 175 -48.87 0.88 -25.61
C SER A 175 -50.04 1.63 -26.23
#